data_AF-A0A6C0CLS0-F1
#
_entry.id   AF-A0A6C0CLS0-F1
#
_cell.length_a   1.000
_cell.length_b   1.000
_cell.length_c   1.000
_cell.angle_alpha   90.00
_cell.angle_beta   90.00
_cell.angle_gamma   90.00
#
_symmetry.space_group_name_H-M   'P 1'
#
loop_
_entity.id
_entity.type
_entity.pdbx_description
1 polymer ?
#
loop_
_entity_poly.entity_id
_entity_poly.type
_entity_poly.pdbx_seq_one_letter_code
_entity_poly.pdbx_strand_id
1 'polypeptide(L)'
;MSFLEQTNKGLIWGLLQDSGYFNGLSNNKFPFIQQKFEDILKHVDNQYASSELLEKNKLAIEMAMKMINKENTTEEKKIQVIYKSQDIQEDRKLKINNEYNDQKANMDALMNPIKPEEIDFNDKKNNSEDKPIGQEMDRLIAERMASRERELDIPQVSEQAKQWVNNNNNTEKNEIKEVKNESKEEKTEVVEEKKVTFKDQSNNNIFDRLKKKTIKTEVKEEIDLKKEYNFLLNKKKEMLLLFKDIENSLEKILEHNM
;
A
#
# COMPACT_ATOMS: atom_id res chain seq x y z
N MET A 1 25.92 12.61 -25.77
CA MET A 1 24.73 12.61 -24.91
C MET A 1 24.81 13.81 -24.00
N SER A 2 24.03 14.83 -24.32
CA SER A 2 23.81 16.00 -23.47
C SER A 2 22.65 15.73 -22.51
N PHE A 3 22.67 16.38 -21.34
CA PHE A 3 21.68 16.15 -20.29
C PHE A 3 20.26 16.54 -20.70
N LEU A 4 20.11 17.56 -21.56
CA LEU A 4 18.83 18.04 -22.08
C LEU A 4 18.37 17.34 -23.36
N GLU A 5 19.08 16.31 -23.84
CA GLU A 5 18.60 15.52 -24.98
C GLU A 5 17.28 14.81 -24.67
N GLN A 6 16.37 14.78 -25.66
CA GLN A 6 15.05 14.14 -25.53
C GLN A 6 15.15 12.66 -25.12
N THR A 7 16.21 11.98 -25.56
CA THR A 7 16.49 10.59 -25.20
C THR A 7 16.77 10.43 -23.70
N ASN A 8 17.59 11.30 -23.12
CA ASN A 8 17.91 11.29 -21.69
C ASN A 8 16.70 11.69 -20.84
N LYS A 9 15.95 12.71 -21.28
CA LYS A 9 14.69 13.11 -20.62
C LYS A 9 13.68 11.98 -20.61
N GLY A 10 13.48 11.32 -21.75
CA GLY A 10 12.59 10.18 -21.90
C GLY A 10 13.02 8.99 -21.03
N LEU A 11 14.33 8.76 -20.89
CA LEU A 11 14.86 7.73 -20.00
C LEU A 11 14.55 8.03 -18.53
N ILE A 12 14.81 9.25 -18.07
CA ILE A 12 14.50 9.68 -16.70
C ILE A 12 12.98 9.58 -16.44
N TRP A 13 12.17 10.03 -17.39
CA TRP A 13 10.72 9.96 -17.29
C TRP A 13 10.21 8.50 -17.24
N GLY A 14 10.74 7.65 -18.12
CA GLY A 14 10.43 6.22 -18.15
C GLY A 14 10.78 5.53 -16.84
N LEU A 15 11.95 5.82 -16.27
CA LEU A 15 12.33 5.29 -14.96
C LEU A 15 11.37 5.70 -13.84
N LEU A 16 10.91 6.96 -13.83
CA LEU A 16 9.92 7.44 -12.85
C LEU A 16 8.55 6.76 -13.02
N GLN A 17 8.18 6.44 -14.26
CA GLN A 17 6.95 5.72 -14.58
C GLN A 17 7.02 4.25 -14.20
N ASP A 18 8.11 3.57 -14.55
CA ASP A 18 8.33 2.16 -14.25
C ASP A 18 8.44 1.89 -12.74
N SER A 19 9.01 2.85 -12.00
CA SER A 19 9.07 2.80 -10.53
C SER A 19 7.75 3.16 -9.84
N GLY A 20 6.71 3.52 -10.61
CA GLY A 20 5.35 3.69 -10.10
C GLY A 20 5.13 4.97 -9.28
N TYR A 21 6.01 5.98 -9.37
CA TYR A 21 5.80 7.26 -8.66
C TYR A 21 4.56 8.02 -9.15
N PHE A 22 4.11 7.74 -10.38
CA PHE A 22 2.88 8.30 -10.92
C PHE A 22 1.60 7.57 -10.46
N ASN A 23 1.71 6.44 -9.74
CA ASN A 23 0.56 5.70 -9.26
C ASN A 23 -0.13 6.47 -8.12
N GLY A 24 -1.39 6.87 -8.33
CA GLY A 24 -2.17 7.67 -7.38
C GLY A 24 -2.31 9.15 -7.75
N LEU A 25 -1.68 9.59 -8.85
CA LEU A 25 -1.89 10.93 -9.39
C LEU A 25 -3.17 10.98 -10.21
N SER A 26 -3.97 12.03 -9.98
CA SER A 26 -5.10 12.33 -10.86
C SER A 26 -4.59 12.83 -12.22
N ASN A 27 -5.20 12.37 -13.32
CA ASN A 27 -4.81 12.72 -14.69
C ASN A 27 -4.69 14.24 -14.93
N ASN A 28 -5.44 15.04 -14.17
CA ASN A 28 -5.42 16.51 -14.24
C ASN A 28 -4.10 17.13 -13.73
N LYS A 29 -3.34 16.42 -12.89
CA LYS A 29 -2.05 16.89 -12.36
C LYS A 29 -0.86 16.54 -13.25
N PHE A 30 -1.05 15.66 -14.23
CA PHE A 30 0.01 15.19 -15.11
C PHE A 30 0.65 16.31 -15.96
N PRO A 31 -0.11 17.25 -16.56
CA PRO A 31 0.47 18.38 -17.30
C PRO A 31 1.30 19.31 -16.40
N PHE A 32 0.87 19.50 -15.16
CA PHE A 32 1.59 20.29 -14.16
C PHE A 32 2.91 19.63 -13.77
N ILE A 33 2.90 18.31 -13.58
CA ILE A 33 4.10 17.54 -13.27
C ILE A 33 5.08 17.54 -14.44
N GLN A 34 4.59 17.42 -15.67
CA GLN A 34 5.42 17.50 -16.87
C GLN A 34 6.13 18.87 -16.97
N GLN A 35 5.41 19.97 -16.73
CA GLN A 35 6.01 21.30 -16.72
C GLN A 35 7.06 21.44 -15.62
N LYS A 36 6.76 20.95 -14.42
CA LYS A 36 7.69 21.00 -13.28
C LYS A 36 8.91 20.12 -13.47
N PHE A 37 8.75 18.98 -14.13
CA PHE A 37 9.87 18.12 -14.50
C PHE A 37 10.82 18.83 -15.47
N GLU A 38 10.30 19.51 -16.49
CA GLU A 38 11.12 20.32 -17.40
C GLU A 38 11.82 21.49 -16.68
N ASP A 39 11.16 22.12 -15.70
CA ASP A 39 11.76 23.15 -14.86
C ASP A 39 12.90 22.58 -14.00
N ILE A 40 12.72 21.39 -13.40
CA ILE A 40 13.74 20.69 -12.62
C ILE A 40 14.95 20.34 -13.51
N LEU A 41 14.72 19.86 -14.72
CA LEU A 41 15.81 19.55 -15.66
C LEU A 41 16.61 20.80 -16.03
N LYS A 42 15.94 21.92 -16.35
CA LYS A 42 16.63 23.19 -16.61
C LYS A 42 17.39 23.69 -15.38
N HIS A 43 16.82 23.53 -14.19
CA HIS A 43 17.46 23.90 -12.94
C HIS A 43 18.72 23.08 -12.67
N VAL A 44 18.64 21.76 -12.84
CA VAL A 44 19.80 20.85 -12.66
C VAL A 44 20.89 21.14 -13.68
N ASP A 45 20.53 21.42 -14.94
CA ASP A 45 21.54 21.72 -15.96
C ASP A 45 22.29 23.03 -15.69
N ASN A 46 21.57 24.07 -15.26
CA ASN A 46 22.14 25.37 -14.94
C ASN A 46 22.97 25.35 -13.65
N GLN A 47 22.48 24.67 -12.60
CA GLN A 47 23.11 24.67 -11.29
C GLN A 47 24.30 23.70 -11.21
N TYR A 48 24.25 22.60 -11.97
CA TYR A 48 25.27 21.56 -11.95
C TYR A 48 25.97 21.43 -13.31
N ALA A 49 26.19 22.54 -14.02
CA ALA A 49 26.75 22.56 -15.37
C ALA A 49 28.05 21.72 -15.51
N SER A 50 28.90 21.72 -14.48
CA SER A 50 30.18 21.01 -14.44
C SER A 50 30.12 19.55 -13.98
N SER A 51 28.96 19.06 -13.52
CA SER A 51 28.80 17.67 -13.06
C SER A 51 28.64 16.68 -14.21
N GLU A 52 29.05 15.45 -13.96
CA GLU A 52 28.89 14.34 -14.90
C GLU A 52 27.40 14.06 -15.18
N LEU A 53 27.09 13.61 -16.40
CA LEU A 53 25.73 13.31 -16.86
C LEU A 53 24.96 12.39 -15.89
N LEU A 54 25.64 11.40 -15.33
CA LEU A 54 25.06 10.45 -14.37
C LEU A 54 24.64 11.13 -13.06
N GLU A 55 25.46 12.06 -12.57
CA GLU A 55 25.18 12.80 -11.34
C GLU A 55 24.00 13.76 -11.54
N LYS A 56 23.94 14.45 -12.68
CA LYS A 56 22.78 15.25 -13.08
C LYS A 56 21.51 14.41 -13.16
N ASN A 57 21.58 13.22 -13.75
CA ASN A 57 20.44 12.30 -13.84
C ASN A 57 19.93 11.85 -12.47
N LYS A 58 20.84 11.50 -11.54
CA LYS A 58 20.48 11.13 -10.16
C LYS A 58 19.78 12.27 -9.42
N LEU A 59 20.33 13.48 -9.51
CA LEU A 59 19.76 14.68 -8.87
C LEU A 59 18.39 15.03 -9.43
N ALA A 60 18.22 14.96 -10.76
CA ALA A 60 16.93 15.21 -11.39
C ALA A 60 15.86 14.21 -10.95
N ILE A 61 16.21 12.93 -10.86
CA ILE A 61 15.31 11.87 -10.36
C ILE A 61 14.96 12.14 -8.89
N GLU A 62 15.94 12.47 -8.04
CA GLU A 62 15.70 12.78 -6.63
C GLU A 62 14.75 13.97 -6.42
N MET A 63 14.98 15.06 -7.15
CA MET A 63 14.13 16.25 -7.09
C MET A 63 12.73 15.98 -7.65
N ALA A 64 12.63 15.23 -8.75
CA ALA A 64 11.34 14.84 -9.33
C ALA A 64 10.54 13.94 -8.37
N MET A 65 11.17 12.95 -7.73
CA MET A 65 10.52 12.09 -6.74
C MET A 65 9.98 12.89 -5.55
N LYS A 66 10.79 13.82 -5.00
CA LYS A 66 10.37 14.70 -3.90
C LYS A 66 9.16 15.55 -4.28
N MET A 67 9.14 16.07 -5.51
CA MET A 67 8.05 16.87 -6.03
C MET A 67 6.77 16.05 -6.21
N ILE A 68 6.87 14.88 -6.86
CA ILE A 68 5.73 13.98 -7.08
C ILE A 68 5.12 13.52 -5.75
N ASN A 69 5.96 13.15 -4.78
CA ASN A 69 5.49 12.74 -3.45
C ASN A 69 4.77 13.89 -2.72
N LYS A 70 5.24 15.13 -2.85
CA LYS A 70 4.57 16.31 -2.27
C LYS A 70 3.18 16.52 -2.87
N GLU A 71 3.03 16.33 -4.18
CA GLU A 71 1.74 16.43 -4.88
C GLU A 71 0.77 15.28 -4.55
N ASN A 72 1.30 14.10 -4.22
CA ASN A 72 0.53 12.96 -3.70
C ASN A 72 0.07 13.18 -2.25
N THR A 73 0.91 13.81 -1.41
CA THR A 73 0.57 14.17 -0.01
C THR A 73 -0.23 15.45 0.12
N THR A 74 -0.65 16.08 -0.98
CA THR A 74 -1.64 17.16 -0.90
C THR A 74 -2.99 16.49 -0.65
N GLU A 75 -3.14 16.03 0.59
CA GLU A 75 -4.33 15.45 1.14
C GLU A 75 -5.50 16.34 0.76
N GLU A 76 -6.50 15.76 0.09
CA GLU A 76 -7.88 16.20 0.29
C GLU A 76 -7.99 16.44 1.79
N LYS A 77 -8.19 17.71 2.21
CA LYS A 77 -8.31 18.05 3.62
C LYS A 77 -9.37 17.13 4.18
N LYS A 78 -8.95 16.04 4.85
CA LYS A 78 -9.87 15.06 5.42
C LYS A 78 -10.76 15.91 6.29
N ILE A 79 -12.06 15.93 5.96
CA ILE A 79 -13.04 16.75 6.64
C ILE A 79 -12.83 16.47 8.12
N GLN A 80 -12.28 17.44 8.86
CA GLN A 80 -12.01 17.27 10.27
C GLN A 80 -13.38 17.27 10.93
N VAL A 81 -13.86 16.09 11.29
CA VAL A 81 -15.11 15.97 12.02
C VAL A 81 -14.86 16.62 13.38
N ILE A 82 -15.48 17.78 13.59
CA ILE A 82 -15.38 18.51 14.85
C ILE A 82 -16.27 17.78 15.85
N TYR A 83 -15.66 16.98 16.73
CA TYR A 83 -16.37 16.35 17.84
C TYR A 83 -16.57 17.35 18.98
N LYS A 84 -17.78 17.41 19.52
CA LYS A 84 -18.03 18.10 20.79
C LYS A 84 -17.54 17.22 21.94
N SER A 85 -17.23 17.83 23.08
CA SER A 85 -16.87 17.11 24.29
C SER A 85 -17.95 16.12 24.73
N GLN A 86 -19.22 16.45 24.47
CA GLN A 86 -20.36 15.57 24.70
C GLN A 86 -20.30 14.29 23.86
N ASP A 87 -20.00 14.41 22.56
CA ASP A 87 -19.97 13.27 21.63
C ASP A 87 -18.92 12.24 22.05
N ILE A 88 -17.75 12.71 22.52
CA ILE A 88 -16.68 11.85 23.04
C ILE A 88 -17.10 11.14 24.34
N GLN A 89 -17.88 11.82 25.20
CA GLN A 89 -18.40 11.19 26.42
C GLN A 89 -19.46 10.14 26.11
N GLU A 90 -20.33 10.38 25.15
CA GLU A 90 -21.34 9.43 24.71
C GLU A 90 -20.70 8.21 24.07
N ASP A 91 -19.71 8.39 23.19
CA ASP A 91 -18.96 7.29 22.58
C ASP A 91 -18.28 6.41 23.64
N ARG A 92 -17.64 7.03 24.65
CA ARG A 92 -17.05 6.28 25.78
C ARG A 92 -18.09 5.52 26.58
N LYS A 93 -19.26 6.11 26.85
CA LYS A 93 -20.34 5.44 27.58
C LYS A 93 -20.88 4.25 26.79
N LEU A 94 -21.08 4.41 25.48
CA LEU A 94 -21.51 3.33 24.59
C LEU A 94 -20.50 2.19 24.56
N LYS A 95 -19.21 2.52 24.41
CA LYS A 95 -18.13 1.52 24.41
C LYS A 95 -18.07 0.74 25.71
N ILE A 96 -18.14 1.42 26.86
CA ILE A 96 -18.15 0.76 28.18
C ILE A 96 -19.40 -0.12 28.34
N ASN A 97 -20.57 0.34 27.89
CA ASN A 97 -21.80 -0.44 27.97
C ASN A 97 -21.73 -1.70 27.09
N ASN A 98 -21.14 -1.60 25.90
CA ASN A 98 -20.93 -2.74 25.02
C ASN A 98 -19.95 -3.74 25.64
N GLU A 99 -18.78 -3.28 26.08
CA GLU A 99 -17.78 -4.15 26.75
C GLU A 99 -18.36 -4.82 28.01
N TYR A 100 -19.19 -4.12 28.78
CA TYR A 100 -19.88 -4.68 29.93
C TYR A 100 -20.88 -5.77 29.54
N ASN A 101 -21.69 -5.53 28.51
CA ASN A 101 -22.66 -6.50 28.02
C ASN A 101 -21.99 -7.73 27.43
N ASP A 102 -20.87 -7.55 26.71
CA ASP A 102 -20.07 -8.66 26.16
C ASP A 102 -19.49 -9.53 27.28
N GLN A 103 -18.94 -8.89 28.32
CA GLN A 103 -18.42 -9.62 29.50
C GLN A 103 -19.54 -10.35 30.24
N LYS A 104 -20.71 -9.71 30.39
CA LYS A 104 -21.88 -10.33 31.00
C LYS A 104 -22.34 -11.55 30.20
N ALA A 105 -22.47 -11.42 28.87
CA ALA A 105 -22.84 -12.54 28.00
C ALA A 105 -21.83 -13.69 28.06
N ASN A 106 -20.54 -13.38 28.15
CA ASN A 106 -19.49 -14.40 28.32
C ASN A 106 -19.58 -15.09 29.68
N MET A 107 -19.81 -14.33 30.76
CA MET A 107 -20.08 -14.89 32.09
C MET A 107 -21.32 -15.78 32.09
N ASP A 108 -22.41 -15.33 31.48
CA ASP A 108 -23.66 -16.07 31.37
C ASP A 108 -23.47 -17.38 30.58
N ALA A 109 -22.67 -17.36 29.50
CA ALA A 109 -22.32 -18.55 28.72
C ALA A 109 -21.45 -19.54 29.52
N LEU A 110 -20.58 -19.07 30.40
CA LEU A 110 -19.76 -19.92 31.29
C LEU A 110 -20.57 -20.50 32.46
N MET A 111 -21.48 -19.70 33.05
CA MET A 111 -22.32 -20.14 34.16
C MET A 111 -23.43 -21.09 33.70
N ASN A 112 -23.96 -20.87 32.50
CA ASN A 112 -24.99 -21.69 31.88
C ASN A 112 -24.45 -22.28 30.57
N PRO A 113 -23.55 -23.28 30.64
CA PRO A 113 -22.99 -23.88 29.43
C PRO A 113 -24.13 -24.46 28.58
N ILE A 114 -24.19 -24.04 27.32
CA ILE A 114 -25.12 -24.60 26.35
C ILE A 114 -24.73 -26.06 26.16
N LYS A 115 -25.61 -26.98 26.56
CA LYS A 115 -25.42 -28.40 26.24
C LYS A 115 -25.38 -28.51 24.70
N PRO A 116 -24.37 -29.16 24.10
CA PRO A 116 -24.34 -29.42 22.68
C PRO A 116 -25.65 -30.07 22.24
N GLU A 117 -26.10 -29.77 21.02
CA GLU A 117 -27.20 -30.51 20.42
C GLU A 117 -26.86 -32.00 20.45
N GLU A 118 -27.83 -32.82 20.85
CA GLU A 118 -27.64 -34.26 20.85
C GLU A 118 -27.41 -34.71 19.41
N ILE A 119 -26.33 -35.46 19.19
CA ILE A 119 -26.00 -36.01 17.87
C ILE A 119 -27.17 -36.88 17.44
N ASP A 120 -27.89 -36.42 16.41
CA ASP A 120 -28.95 -37.20 15.80
C ASP A 120 -28.32 -38.20 14.84
N PHE A 121 -28.15 -39.44 15.31
CA PHE A 121 -27.67 -40.56 14.50
C PHE A 121 -28.72 -41.07 13.49
N ASN A 122 -29.87 -40.42 13.43
CA ASN A 122 -30.89 -40.77 12.47
C ASN A 122 -30.48 -40.17 11.12
N ASP A 123 -30.35 -41.04 10.12
CA ASP A 123 -29.97 -40.72 8.74
C ASP A 123 -31.09 -39.91 8.05
N LYS A 124 -31.27 -38.66 8.49
CA LYS A 124 -32.31 -37.76 8.02
C LYS A 124 -31.83 -37.18 6.70
N LYS A 125 -32.58 -37.51 5.64
CA LYS A 125 -32.50 -37.00 4.24
C LYS A 125 -32.36 -35.47 4.05
N ASN A 126 -32.36 -34.68 5.12
CA ASN A 126 -32.25 -33.23 5.12
C ASN A 126 -30.81 -32.74 5.34
N ASN A 127 -29.87 -33.60 5.75
CA ASN A 127 -28.46 -33.25 5.73
C ASN A 127 -27.97 -33.34 4.28
N SER A 128 -27.63 -32.18 3.71
CA SER A 128 -27.18 -32.02 2.32
C SER A 128 -25.86 -32.74 1.99
N GLU A 129 -25.19 -33.29 3.01
CA GLU A 129 -23.88 -33.93 2.88
C GLU A 129 -23.97 -35.43 2.53
N ASP A 130 -25.06 -36.12 2.90
CA ASP A 130 -25.24 -37.57 2.69
C ASP A 130 -26.45 -37.89 1.79
N LYS A 131 -26.79 -36.96 0.88
CA LYS A 131 -27.83 -37.20 -0.12
C LYS A 131 -27.25 -38.13 -1.21
N PRO A 132 -27.90 -39.26 -1.56
CA PRO A 132 -27.44 -40.07 -2.68
C PRO A 132 -27.35 -39.18 -3.93
N ILE A 133 -26.25 -39.33 -4.69
CA ILE A 133 -26.00 -38.58 -5.93
C ILE A 133 -27.22 -38.77 -6.85
N GLY A 134 -28.12 -37.79 -6.82
CA GLY A 134 -29.40 -37.85 -7.51
C GLY A 134 -29.27 -37.29 -8.92
N GLN A 135 -30.17 -36.36 -9.25
CA GLN A 135 -30.27 -35.67 -10.55
C GLN A 135 -29.00 -34.93 -11.02
N GLU A 136 -27.98 -34.81 -10.17
CA GLU A 136 -26.70 -34.20 -10.52
C GLU A 136 -25.86 -35.08 -11.47
N MET A 137 -26.03 -36.40 -11.45
CA MET A 137 -25.28 -37.30 -12.34
C MET A 137 -25.59 -36.98 -13.81
N ASP A 138 -26.87 -36.90 -14.17
CA ASP A 138 -27.30 -36.60 -15.53
C ASP A 138 -26.87 -35.19 -15.97
N ARG A 139 -26.89 -34.23 -15.04
CA ARG A 139 -26.39 -32.87 -15.28
C ARG A 139 -24.89 -32.86 -15.57
N LEU A 140 -24.09 -33.54 -14.75
CA LEU A 140 -22.63 -33.62 -14.91
C LEU A 140 -22.25 -34.36 -16.20
N ILE A 141 -22.99 -35.41 -16.55
CA ILE A 141 -22.82 -36.14 -17.82
C ILE A 141 -23.14 -35.21 -19.00
N ALA A 142 -24.28 -34.51 -18.96
CA ALA A 142 -24.67 -33.58 -20.03
C ALA A 142 -23.67 -32.43 -20.19
N GLU A 143 -23.20 -31.85 -19.09
CA GLU A 143 -22.19 -30.79 -19.09
C GLU A 143 -20.85 -31.28 -19.68
N ARG A 144 -20.43 -32.50 -19.31
CA ARG A 144 -19.20 -33.08 -19.83
C ARG A 144 -19.31 -33.43 -21.31
N MET A 145 -20.47 -33.92 -21.75
CA MET A 145 -20.79 -34.21 -23.15
C MET A 145 -20.79 -32.92 -23.97
N ALA A 146 -21.50 -31.88 -23.53
CA ALA A 146 -21.53 -30.58 -24.19
C ALA A 146 -20.14 -29.92 -24.29
N SER A 147 -19.30 -30.04 -23.25
CA SER A 147 -17.92 -29.55 -23.29
C SER A 147 -17.09 -30.29 -24.33
N ARG A 148 -17.26 -31.61 -24.43
CA ARG A 148 -16.57 -32.42 -25.43
C ARG A 148 -17.03 -32.10 -26.86
N GLU A 149 -18.32 -31.82 -27.05
CA GLU A 149 -18.86 -31.38 -28.34
C GLU A 149 -18.27 -30.04 -28.78
N ARG A 150 -18.12 -29.07 -27.85
CA ARG A 150 -17.44 -27.79 -28.14
C ARG A 150 -15.97 -27.95 -28.49
N GLU A 151 -15.28 -28.91 -27.86
CA GLU A 151 -13.89 -29.23 -28.19
C GLU A 151 -13.75 -29.92 -29.55
N LEU A 152 -14.74 -30.73 -29.97
CA LEU A 152 -14.74 -31.41 -31.26
C LEU A 152 -15.22 -30.54 -32.42
N ASP A 153 -16.00 -29.49 -32.16
CA ASP A 153 -16.53 -28.62 -33.21
C ASP A 153 -15.40 -27.82 -33.85
N ILE A 154 -14.98 -28.27 -35.04
CA ILE A 154 -13.98 -27.58 -35.85
C ILE A 154 -14.72 -26.42 -36.54
N PRO A 155 -14.42 -25.16 -36.20
CA PRO A 155 -15.09 -24.03 -36.84
C PRO A 155 -14.84 -24.09 -38.36
N GLN A 156 -15.92 -23.90 -39.14
CA GLN A 156 -15.84 -23.80 -40.59
C GLN A 156 -14.93 -22.61 -40.96
N VAL A 157 -13.70 -22.91 -41.37
CA VAL A 157 -12.71 -21.89 -41.74
C VAL A 157 -13.21 -21.15 -42.98
N SER A 158 -13.34 -19.83 -42.89
CA SER A 158 -13.72 -18.99 -44.04
C SER A 158 -12.69 -19.12 -45.16
N GLU A 159 -13.11 -18.99 -46.42
CA GLU A 159 -12.22 -19.13 -47.58
C GLU A 159 -11.02 -18.16 -47.52
N GLN A 160 -11.21 -16.98 -46.91
CA GLN A 160 -10.16 -15.99 -46.68
C GLN A 160 -9.09 -16.46 -45.68
N ALA A 161 -9.49 -17.17 -44.62
CA ALA A 161 -8.56 -17.75 -43.65
C ALA A 161 -7.79 -18.95 -44.25
N LYS A 162 -8.42 -19.75 -45.13
CA LYS A 162 -7.73 -20.81 -45.89
C LYS A 162 -6.61 -20.26 -46.77
N GLN A 163 -6.80 -19.08 -47.37
CA GLN A 163 -5.78 -18.42 -48.20
C GLN A 163 -4.61 -17.86 -47.36
N TRP A 164 -4.87 -17.34 -46.15
CA TRP A 164 -3.82 -16.90 -45.23
C TRP A 164 -2.95 -18.05 -44.73
N VAL A 165 -3.55 -19.19 -44.36
CA VAL A 165 -2.83 -20.37 -43.86
C VAL A 165 -1.97 -21.02 -44.95
N ASN A 166 -2.36 -20.91 -46.22
CA ASN A 166 -1.68 -21.58 -47.34
C ASN A 166 -0.56 -20.73 -48.00
N ASN A 167 -0.18 -19.59 -47.42
CA ASN A 167 0.80 -18.69 -48.04
C ASN A 167 2.27 -18.98 -47.66
N ASN A 168 2.53 -20.04 -46.86
CA ASN A 168 3.87 -20.51 -46.50
C ASN A 168 4.19 -21.85 -47.20
N ASN A 169 4.39 -21.81 -48.52
CA ASN A 169 4.97 -22.93 -49.28
C ASN A 169 6.49 -22.94 -49.20
N ASN A 170 7.05 -23.02 -47.99
CA ASN A 170 8.42 -23.50 -47.80
C ASN A 170 8.70 -23.88 -46.35
N THR A 171 8.28 -25.07 -45.92
CA THR A 171 9.00 -25.83 -44.89
C THR A 171 8.56 -27.28 -44.92
N GLU A 172 9.55 -28.14 -44.71
CA GLU A 172 9.54 -29.57 -44.99
C GLU A 172 8.44 -30.34 -44.26
N LYS A 173 7.97 -31.41 -44.92
CA LYS A 173 7.16 -32.46 -44.32
C LYS A 173 7.85 -33.00 -43.07
N ASN A 174 7.38 -32.60 -41.90
CA ASN A 174 7.57 -33.39 -40.69
C ASN A 174 6.28 -34.17 -40.45
N GLU A 175 6.33 -35.45 -40.79
CA GLU A 175 5.38 -36.45 -40.34
C GLU A 175 5.26 -36.37 -38.82
N ILE A 176 4.04 -36.15 -38.34
CA ILE A 176 3.70 -36.23 -36.93
C ILE A 176 3.87 -37.71 -36.54
N LYS A 177 5.00 -38.01 -35.88
CA LYS A 177 5.19 -39.30 -35.21
C LYS A 177 4.22 -39.39 -34.05
N GLU A 178 3.41 -40.44 -34.05
CA GLU A 178 2.68 -40.94 -32.89
C GLU A 178 3.64 -41.03 -31.69
N VAL A 179 3.40 -40.24 -30.65
CA VAL A 179 4.02 -40.48 -29.35
C VAL A 179 3.19 -41.56 -28.66
N LYS A 180 3.67 -42.79 -28.81
CA LYS A 180 3.28 -43.92 -27.96
C LYS A 180 3.58 -43.59 -26.51
N ASN A 181 2.58 -43.86 -25.67
CA ASN A 181 2.71 -44.02 -24.23
C ASN A 181 3.85 -44.99 -23.91
N GLU A 182 4.91 -44.49 -23.27
CA GLU A 182 5.80 -45.31 -22.47
C GLU A 182 5.93 -44.65 -21.10
N SER A 183 5.27 -45.28 -20.15
CA SER A 183 5.48 -45.16 -18.71
C SER A 183 6.96 -45.21 -18.38
N LYS A 184 7.52 -44.08 -17.95
CA LYS A 184 8.74 -44.04 -17.16
C LYS A 184 8.38 -43.76 -15.72
N GLU A 185 8.51 -44.80 -14.91
CA GLU A 185 8.70 -44.70 -13.47
C GLU A 185 9.94 -43.85 -13.21
N GLU A 186 9.74 -42.59 -12.86
CA GLU A 186 10.78 -41.81 -12.20
C GLU A 186 10.56 -41.91 -10.71
N LYS A 187 11.43 -42.74 -10.12
CA LYS A 187 11.65 -42.87 -8.68
C LYS A 187 11.91 -41.48 -8.11
N THR A 188 11.09 -41.09 -7.15
CA THR A 188 11.35 -39.99 -6.24
C THR A 188 12.62 -40.27 -5.46
N GLU A 189 13.76 -39.72 -5.89
CA GLU A 189 14.88 -39.49 -4.98
C GLU A 189 14.49 -38.37 -4.03
N VAL A 190 14.12 -38.78 -2.82
CA VAL A 190 13.98 -37.91 -1.66
C VAL A 190 15.35 -37.32 -1.38
N VAL A 191 15.58 -36.08 -1.80
CA VAL A 191 16.68 -35.27 -1.30
C VAL A 191 16.40 -35.02 0.18
N GLU A 192 17.11 -35.75 1.04
CA GLU A 192 17.15 -35.49 2.47
C GLU A 192 17.63 -34.06 2.69
N GLU A 193 16.71 -33.16 2.99
CA GLU A 193 17.05 -31.86 3.56
C GLU A 193 17.83 -32.09 4.85
N LYS A 194 19.09 -31.66 4.85
CA LYS A 194 19.97 -31.67 6.01
C LYS A 194 19.24 -31.06 7.22
N LYS A 195 18.86 -31.91 8.16
CA LYS A 195 18.42 -31.48 9.50
C LYS A 195 19.59 -30.78 10.18
N VAL A 196 19.42 -29.48 10.43
CA VAL A 196 20.36 -28.67 11.22
C VAL A 196 20.15 -29.02 12.69
N THR A 197 21.13 -29.66 13.32
CA THR A 197 21.20 -29.82 14.76
C THR A 197 21.78 -28.56 15.37
N PHE A 198 21.01 -27.88 16.22
CA PHE A 198 21.50 -26.76 17.00
C PHE A 198 22.30 -27.29 18.20
N LYS A 199 23.63 -27.12 18.14
CA LYS A 199 24.46 -27.19 19.35
C LYS A 199 24.21 -25.92 20.14
N ASP A 200 23.58 -26.05 21.30
CA ASP A 200 23.51 -25.02 22.32
C ASP A 200 24.93 -24.72 22.82
N GLN A 201 25.57 -23.72 22.22
CA GLN A 201 26.76 -23.10 22.75
C GLN A 201 26.47 -21.65 23.10
N SER A 202 26.36 -21.44 24.42
CA SER A 202 26.65 -20.21 25.16
C SER A 202 25.77 -18.99 24.90
N ASN A 203 24.92 -18.72 25.90
CA ASN A 203 24.78 -17.44 26.59
C ASN A 203 24.70 -16.18 25.72
N ASN A 204 23.69 -16.08 24.87
CA ASN A 204 23.13 -14.78 24.52
C ASN A 204 21.61 -14.91 24.51
N ASN A 205 20.97 -14.37 25.55
CA ASN A 205 19.52 -14.43 25.71
C ASN A 205 18.84 -13.86 24.47
N ILE A 206 18.02 -14.68 23.81
CA ILE A 206 17.07 -14.24 22.78
C ILE A 206 16.19 -13.08 23.30
N PHE A 207 15.95 -13.03 24.60
CA PHE A 207 15.25 -11.93 25.26
C PHE A 207 16.01 -10.59 25.28
N ASP A 208 17.34 -10.57 25.09
CA ASP A 208 18.08 -9.32 24.93
C ASP A 208 17.87 -8.69 23.55
N ARG A 209 17.50 -9.48 22.53
CA ARG A 209 17.04 -8.97 21.21
C ARG A 209 15.59 -8.48 21.22
N LEU A 210 14.80 -8.92 22.21
CA LEU A 210 13.40 -8.51 22.44
C LEU A 210 13.27 -7.38 23.46
N LYS A 211 14.36 -6.96 24.11
CA LYS A 211 14.41 -5.64 24.73
C LYS A 211 14.20 -4.64 23.62
N LYS A 212 12.96 -4.15 23.52
CA LYS A 212 12.61 -3.01 22.68
C LYS A 212 13.72 -2.00 22.87
N LYS A 213 14.49 -1.74 21.82
CA LYS A 213 15.08 -0.42 21.63
C LYS A 213 13.87 0.48 21.83
N THR A 214 13.84 1.21 22.95
CA THR A 214 12.91 2.31 23.09
C THR A 214 13.12 3.09 21.81
N ILE A 215 12.15 2.96 20.92
CA ILE A 215 12.04 3.84 19.78
C ILE A 215 12.15 5.19 20.47
N LYS A 216 13.16 5.96 20.09
CA LYS A 216 13.11 7.40 20.28
C LYS A 216 11.90 7.80 19.44
N THR A 217 10.71 7.59 19.99
CA THR A 217 9.52 8.33 19.64
C THR A 217 10.05 9.74 19.70
N GLU A 218 10.00 10.42 18.56
CA GLU A 218 10.22 11.85 18.48
C GLU A 218 9.64 12.41 19.76
N VAL A 219 10.55 12.87 20.61
CA VAL A 219 10.18 13.61 21.79
C VAL A 219 9.45 14.78 21.17
N LYS A 220 8.11 14.73 21.19
CA LYS A 220 7.32 15.95 21.36
C LYS A 220 8.09 16.65 22.45
N GLU A 221 8.80 17.71 22.09
CA GLU A 221 9.51 18.53 23.05
C GLU A 221 8.52 18.69 24.20
N GLU A 222 8.82 18.05 25.34
CA GLU A 222 8.10 18.37 26.55
C GLU A 222 8.44 19.83 26.71
N ILE A 223 7.49 20.66 26.29
CA ILE A 223 7.54 22.08 26.52
C ILE A 223 7.78 22.17 28.01
N ASP A 224 8.99 22.56 28.37
CA ASP A 224 9.32 22.89 29.74
C ASP A 224 8.47 24.13 30.03
N LEU A 225 7.26 23.90 30.54
CA LEU A 225 6.22 24.92 30.76
C LEU A 225 6.78 26.09 31.55
N LYS A 226 7.81 25.84 32.37
CA LYS A 226 8.53 26.85 33.13
C LYS A 226 9.40 27.73 32.23
N LYS A 227 10.09 27.18 31.24
CA LYS A 227 10.86 27.95 30.24
C LYS A 227 9.93 28.76 29.34
N GLU A 228 8.85 28.17 28.84
CA GLU A 228 7.91 28.88 27.98
C GLU A 228 7.16 29.99 28.74
N TYR A 229 6.75 29.73 29.99
CA TYR A 229 6.18 30.77 30.86
C TYR A 229 7.15 31.95 31.07
N ASN A 230 8.43 31.66 31.35
CA ASN A 230 9.44 32.71 31.54
C ASN A 230 9.71 33.49 30.25
N PHE A 231 9.72 32.81 29.10
CA PHE A 231 9.87 33.45 27.78
C PHE A 231 8.70 34.41 27.49
N LEU A 232 7.46 33.96 27.71
CA LEU A 232 6.27 34.78 27.56
C LEU A 232 6.25 35.96 28.54
N LEU A 233 6.71 35.75 29.77
CA LEU A 233 6.80 36.81 30.79
C LEU A 233 7.81 37.89 30.38
N ASN A 234 8.94 37.52 29.78
CA ASN A 234 9.92 38.47 29.25
C ASN A 234 9.36 39.24 28.05
N LYS A 235 8.73 38.56 27.08
CA LYS A 235 8.05 39.25 25.96
C LYS A 235 6.99 40.24 26.42
N LYS A 236 6.22 39.88 27.46
CA LYS A 236 5.22 40.79 28.06
C LYS A 236 5.89 42.06 28.63
N LYS A 237 7.04 41.92 29.31
CA LYS A 237 7.78 43.06 29.86
C LYS A 237 8.33 43.98 28.76
N GLU A 238 8.88 43.40 27.70
CA GLU A 238 9.36 44.17 26.53
C GLU A 238 8.23 44.95 25.86
N MET A 239 7.07 44.32 25.66
CA MET A 239 5.90 44.98 25.10
C MET A 239 5.41 46.13 26.00
N LEU A 240 5.43 45.96 27.32
CA LEU A 240 5.05 47.00 28.26
C LEU A 240 6.00 48.21 28.20
N LEU A 241 7.30 47.96 28.00
CA LEU A 241 8.29 49.03 27.83
C LEU A 241 8.02 49.81 26.55
N LEU A 242 7.74 49.13 25.44
CA LEU A 242 7.38 49.76 24.18
C LEU A 242 6.11 50.62 24.31
N PHE A 243 5.10 50.16 25.03
CA PHE A 243 3.91 50.98 25.28
C PHE A 243 4.23 52.24 26.07
N LYS A 244 5.08 52.15 27.09
CA LYS A 244 5.51 53.32 27.86
C LYS A 244 6.30 54.31 27.02
N ASP A 245 7.13 53.83 26.11
CA ASP A 245 7.88 54.68 25.17
C ASP A 245 6.95 55.38 24.17
N ILE A 246 5.90 54.69 23.73
CA ILE A 246 4.84 55.26 22.90
C ILE A 246 4.07 56.33 23.68
N GLU A 247 3.66 56.06 24.92
CA GLU A 247 2.98 57.03 25.80
C GLU A 247 3.83 58.29 25.99
N ASN A 248 5.11 58.16 26.34
CA ASN A 248 6.02 59.28 26.48
C ASN A 248 6.19 60.08 25.16
N SER A 249 6.16 59.39 24.02
CA SER A 249 6.25 60.03 22.71
C SER A 249 4.97 60.81 22.38
N LEU A 250 3.81 60.27 22.74
CA LEU A 250 2.51 60.94 22.58
C LEU A 250 2.38 62.16 23.50
N GLU A 251 2.83 62.06 24.76
CA GLU A 251 2.87 63.20 25.69
C GLU A 251 3.74 64.33 25.14
N LYS A 252 4.94 64.03 24.61
CA LYS A 252 5.80 65.02 23.95
C LYS A 252 5.14 65.68 22.74
N ILE A 253 4.36 64.93 21.95
CA ILE A 253 3.62 65.49 20.81
C ILE A 253 2.48 66.40 21.28
N LEU A 254 1.81 66.05 22.39
CA LEU A 254 0.76 66.87 22.98
C LEU A 254 1.32 68.17 23.59
N GLU A 255 2.46 68.12 24.25
CA GLU A 255 3.16 69.31 24.78
C GLU A 255 3.66 70.23 23.68
N HIS A 256 3.99 69.71 22.49
CA HIS A 256 4.46 70.52 21.36
C HIS A 256 3.33 71.17 20.53
N ASN A 257 2.08 70.74 20.74
CA ASN A 257 0.89 71.25 20.03
C ASN A 257 0.02 72.17 20.91
N MET A 258 0.45 72.49 22.13
CA MET A 258 -0.06 73.59 22.96
C MET A 258 0.89 74.79 22.89
#